data_AF-A0A2E0TD15-F1
#
_entry.id   AF-A0A2E0TD15-F1
#
_cell.length_a   1.000
_cell.length_b   1.000
_cell.length_c   1.000
_cell.angle_alpha   90.00
_cell.angle_beta   90.00
_cell.angle_gamma   90.00
#
_symmetry.space_group_name_H-M   'P 1'
#
loop_
_entity.id
_entity.type
_entity.pdbx_description
1 polymer ?
#
loop_
_entity_poly.entity_id
_entity_poly.type
_entity_poly.pdbx_seq_one_letter_code
_entity_poly.pdbx_strand_id
1 'polypeptide(L)'
;MTYGPAERERIAAILDEPAAVEPRRAYADWLHAEGDEARAKVVRASCPGAVDREALEAGLAELDATQLGWSRGVGARLVREMCALGLDRFLERWLAAARPALELLIGDAIDDAPIGASRLWGDPDLPPGTAWPTLADCRRWEPDIPLPEDSPCQFVAQLDLAALARSPAARALPAEGLLSLFAHHDWQTGSSSACLRYFESTEGLERVPHAETHPDNARRPPHVASLVEALTIPEGHAGPFVERMGIEPGDWDTIDRHREVLLASGGGVLGVLGHDRMTSGDDPTPGKDWTRLLTAPLDPHATLIHHLALRDADLRAGELENYELVWVDFDGA
;
A
#
# COMPACT_ATOMS: atom_id res chain seq x y z
N MET A 1 -3.18 15.31 -0.22
CA MET A 1 -4.37 16.21 -0.25
C MET A 1 -5.06 16.12 1.12
N THR A 2 -5.70 17.16 1.61
CA THR A 2 -6.44 17.10 2.90
C THR A 2 -7.93 17.20 2.62
N TYR A 3 -8.66 16.11 2.82
CA TYR A 3 -10.10 16.08 2.63
C TYR A 3 -10.82 16.59 3.88
N GLY A 4 -11.86 17.40 3.70
CA GLY A 4 -12.79 17.74 4.78
C GLY A 4 -13.60 16.53 5.26
N PRO A 5 -14.18 16.54 6.47
CA PRO A 5 -14.94 15.41 7.00
C PRO A 5 -16.06 14.92 6.06
N ALA A 6 -16.83 15.85 5.48
CA ALA A 6 -17.94 15.55 4.58
C ALA A 6 -17.48 14.90 3.25
N GLU A 7 -16.30 15.28 2.77
CA GLU A 7 -15.71 14.68 1.57
C GLU A 7 -15.19 13.27 1.86
N ARG A 8 -14.52 13.08 3.01
CA ARG A 8 -14.02 11.75 3.42
C ARG A 8 -15.14 10.71 3.48
N GLU A 9 -16.29 11.07 4.03
CA GLU A 9 -17.46 10.19 4.10
C GLU A 9 -17.95 9.76 2.70
N ARG A 10 -17.97 10.69 1.74
CA ARG A 10 -18.39 10.41 0.37
C ARG A 10 -17.39 9.54 -0.39
N ILE A 11 -16.09 9.81 -0.21
CA ILE A 11 -15.04 8.95 -0.76
C ILE A 11 -15.11 7.57 -0.11
N ALA A 12 -15.31 7.46 1.20
CA ALA A 12 -15.47 6.19 1.89
C ALA A 12 -16.63 5.36 1.32
N ALA A 13 -17.77 5.99 1.02
CA ALA A 13 -18.89 5.30 0.38
C ALA A 13 -18.53 4.73 -1.02
N ILE A 14 -17.66 5.39 -1.79
CA ILE A 14 -17.12 4.82 -3.04
C ILE A 14 -16.19 3.65 -2.72
N LEU A 15 -15.32 3.77 -1.71
CA LEU A 15 -14.36 2.74 -1.36
C LEU A 15 -14.99 1.49 -0.72
N ASP A 16 -16.17 1.61 -0.10
CA ASP A 16 -16.93 0.49 0.45
C ASP A 16 -17.61 -0.32 -0.67
N GLU A 17 -18.04 0.34 -1.74
CA GLU A 17 -18.68 -0.28 -2.90
C GLU A 17 -18.14 0.28 -4.23
N PRO A 18 -16.89 -0.06 -4.65
CA PRO A 18 -16.25 0.62 -5.77
C PRO A 18 -16.93 0.43 -7.13
N ALA A 19 -17.67 -0.67 -7.29
CA ALA A 19 -18.47 -0.98 -8.47
C ALA A 19 -19.86 -0.32 -8.46
N ALA A 20 -20.31 0.25 -7.33
CA ALA A 20 -21.63 0.86 -7.23
C ALA A 20 -21.66 2.25 -7.88
N VAL A 21 -22.78 2.53 -8.56
CA VAL A 21 -22.99 3.80 -9.28
C VAL A 21 -23.44 4.92 -8.34
N GLU A 22 -24.29 4.61 -7.36
CA GLU A 22 -24.92 5.63 -6.51
C GLU A 22 -23.92 6.42 -5.64
N PRO A 23 -22.92 5.80 -4.95
CA PRO A 23 -21.93 6.56 -4.21
C PRO A 23 -21.13 7.54 -5.09
N ARG A 24 -20.79 7.12 -6.32
CA ARG A 24 -20.07 7.95 -7.29
C ARG A 24 -20.91 9.14 -7.76
N ARG A 25 -22.19 8.92 -8.07
CA ARG A 25 -23.13 9.99 -8.43
C ARG A 25 -23.31 11.00 -7.30
N ALA A 26 -23.56 10.51 -6.09
CA ALA A 26 -23.71 11.37 -4.91
C ALA A 26 -22.46 12.21 -4.65
N TYR A 27 -21.27 11.63 -4.83
CA TYR A 27 -20.02 12.38 -4.67
C TYR A 27 -19.81 13.41 -5.78
N ALA A 28 -20.09 13.06 -7.04
CA ALA A 28 -19.97 14.00 -8.15
C ALA A 28 -20.93 15.19 -8.03
N ASP A 29 -22.18 14.95 -7.62
CA ASP A 29 -23.16 16.01 -7.42
C ASP A 29 -22.80 16.92 -6.25
N TRP A 30 -22.20 16.36 -5.20
CA TRP A 30 -21.64 17.16 -4.12
C TRP A 30 -20.45 18.01 -4.58
N LEU A 31 -19.49 17.45 -5.31
CA LEU A 31 -18.35 18.22 -5.87
C LEU A 31 -18.84 19.39 -6.73
N HIS A 32 -19.84 19.15 -7.57
CA HIS A 32 -20.48 20.19 -8.37
C HIS A 32 -21.13 21.28 -7.50
N ALA A 33 -21.85 20.89 -6.44
CA ALA A 33 -22.47 21.84 -5.51
C ALA A 33 -21.44 22.69 -4.73
N GLU A 34 -20.24 22.14 -4.48
CA GLU A 34 -19.10 22.86 -3.89
C GLU A 34 -18.32 23.70 -4.92
N GLY A 35 -18.69 23.64 -6.21
CA GLY A 35 -18.05 24.39 -7.30
C GLY A 35 -16.80 23.72 -7.90
N ASP A 36 -16.52 22.46 -7.57
CA ASP A 36 -15.39 21.69 -8.10
C ASP A 36 -15.79 20.90 -9.37
N GLU A 37 -15.97 21.65 -10.47
CA GLU A 37 -16.45 21.10 -11.74
C GLU A 37 -15.49 20.07 -12.36
N ALA A 38 -14.18 20.30 -12.22
CA ALA A 38 -13.16 19.44 -12.80
C ALA A 38 -13.24 18.02 -12.21
N ARG A 39 -13.28 17.92 -10.88
CA ARG A 39 -13.40 16.61 -10.21
C ARG A 39 -14.78 16.00 -10.39
N ALA A 40 -15.84 16.81 -10.38
CA ALA A 40 -17.20 16.34 -10.64
C ALA A 40 -17.31 15.67 -12.01
N LYS A 41 -16.75 16.28 -13.06
CA LYS A 41 -16.69 15.72 -14.42
C LYS A 41 -15.99 14.37 -14.46
N VAL A 42 -14.82 14.25 -13.82
CA VAL A 42 -14.05 12.99 -13.74
C VAL A 42 -14.85 11.87 -13.06
N VAL A 43 -15.51 12.17 -11.93
CA VAL A 43 -16.28 11.15 -11.19
C VAL A 43 -17.53 10.72 -11.99
N ARG A 44 -18.23 11.66 -12.65
CA ARG A 44 -19.37 11.33 -13.54
C ARG A 44 -18.93 10.46 -14.72
N ALA A 45 -17.85 10.86 -15.38
CA ALA A 45 -17.35 10.18 -16.57
C ALA A 45 -16.78 8.78 -16.27
N SER A 46 -16.34 8.52 -15.04
CA SER A 46 -15.85 7.21 -14.59
C SER A 46 -16.90 6.30 -13.93
N CYS A 47 -18.19 6.67 -13.98
CA CYS A 47 -19.26 5.86 -13.40
C CYS A 47 -19.41 4.49 -14.12
N PRO A 48 -19.38 3.36 -13.40
CA PRO A 48 -19.62 2.04 -13.97
C PRO A 48 -20.96 1.96 -14.73
N GLY A 49 -20.98 1.23 -15.84
CA GLY A 49 -22.18 1.09 -16.70
C GLY A 49 -22.53 2.32 -17.56
N ALA A 50 -21.86 3.46 -17.35
CA ALA A 50 -22.08 4.69 -18.12
C ALA A 50 -20.78 5.49 -18.34
N VAL A 51 -19.66 4.79 -18.53
CA VAL A 51 -18.35 5.43 -18.70
C VAL A 51 -18.32 6.28 -19.98
N ASP A 52 -17.98 7.55 -19.82
CA ASP A 52 -17.73 8.47 -20.92
C ASP A 52 -16.21 8.64 -21.09
N ARG A 53 -15.64 7.89 -22.05
CA ARG A 53 -14.19 7.83 -22.25
C ARG A 53 -13.57 9.17 -22.62
N GLU A 54 -14.25 9.94 -23.48
CA GLU A 54 -13.77 11.23 -23.96
C GLU A 54 -13.82 12.26 -22.83
N ALA A 55 -14.95 12.32 -22.10
CA ALA A 55 -15.06 13.22 -20.95
C ALA A 55 -14.11 12.85 -19.81
N LEU A 56 -13.84 11.55 -19.59
CA LEU A 56 -12.92 11.07 -18.57
C LEU A 56 -11.48 11.47 -18.90
N GLU A 57 -11.02 11.23 -20.13
CA GLU A 57 -9.68 11.62 -20.57
C GLU A 57 -9.51 13.14 -20.47
N ALA A 58 -10.47 13.91 -20.98
CA ALA A 58 -10.43 15.37 -20.91
C ALA A 58 -10.43 15.88 -19.46
N GLY A 59 -11.28 15.32 -18.59
CA GLY A 59 -11.34 15.71 -17.18
C GLY A 59 -10.05 15.37 -16.42
N LEU A 60 -9.45 14.21 -16.67
CA LEU A 60 -8.19 13.81 -16.04
C LEU A 60 -7.01 14.66 -16.50
N ALA A 61 -7.04 15.21 -17.71
CA ALA A 61 -6.03 16.14 -18.25
C ALA A 61 -6.14 17.54 -17.64
N GLU A 62 -7.28 17.92 -17.08
CA GLU A 62 -7.50 19.18 -16.36
C GLU A 62 -6.96 19.14 -14.91
N LEU A 63 -6.68 17.94 -14.38
CA LEU A 63 -6.18 17.77 -13.02
C LEU A 63 -4.68 18.06 -12.90
N ASP A 64 -4.27 18.61 -11.77
CA ASP A 64 -2.84 18.77 -11.45
C ASP A 64 -2.24 17.54 -10.74
N ALA A 65 -0.92 17.53 -10.57
CA ALA A 65 -0.19 16.43 -9.94
C ALA A 65 -0.61 16.16 -8.48
N THR A 66 -1.11 17.17 -7.76
CA THR A 66 -1.56 17.01 -6.36
C THR A 66 -2.87 16.22 -6.27
N GLN A 67 -3.60 16.12 -7.38
CA GLN A 67 -4.86 15.38 -7.51
C GLN A 67 -4.67 13.94 -8.01
N LEU A 68 -3.42 13.51 -8.23
CA LEU A 68 -3.12 12.15 -8.65
C LEU A 68 -3.68 11.11 -7.68
N GLY A 69 -3.35 11.22 -6.39
CA GLY A 69 -3.80 10.30 -5.35
C GLY A 69 -5.32 10.24 -5.25
N TRP A 70 -5.99 11.40 -5.28
CA TRP A 70 -7.45 11.44 -5.34
C TRP A 70 -8.00 10.69 -6.56
N SER A 71 -7.50 10.96 -7.77
CA SER A 71 -8.02 10.36 -9.00
C SER A 71 -7.80 8.84 -9.07
N ARG A 72 -6.73 8.34 -8.46
CA ARG A 72 -6.46 6.91 -8.28
C ARG A 72 -7.36 6.32 -7.21
N GLY A 73 -7.47 6.97 -6.04
CA GLY A 73 -8.29 6.53 -4.91
C GLY A 73 -9.78 6.40 -5.24
N VAL A 74 -10.36 7.30 -6.05
CA VAL A 74 -11.75 7.14 -6.52
C VAL A 74 -11.89 6.17 -7.71
N GLY A 75 -10.80 5.57 -8.17
CA GLY A 75 -10.79 4.59 -9.25
C GLY A 75 -10.91 5.18 -10.66
N ALA A 76 -10.81 6.49 -10.85
CA ALA A 76 -10.96 7.11 -12.16
C ALA A 76 -9.82 6.72 -13.11
N ARG A 77 -8.58 6.65 -12.60
CA ARG A 77 -7.40 6.20 -13.38
C ARG A 77 -7.51 4.73 -13.77
N LEU A 78 -7.99 3.88 -12.84
CA LEU A 78 -8.27 2.48 -13.08
C LEU A 78 -9.29 2.31 -14.22
N VAL A 79 -10.44 2.99 -14.13
CA VAL A 79 -11.50 2.96 -15.16
C VAL A 79 -10.98 3.43 -16.51
N ARG A 80 -10.22 4.54 -16.54
CA ARG A 80 -9.62 5.08 -17.76
C ARG A 80 -8.74 4.05 -18.44
N GLU A 81 -7.83 3.43 -17.71
CA GLU A 81 -6.87 2.47 -18.26
C GLU A 81 -7.57 1.22 -18.80
N MET A 82 -8.56 0.69 -18.06
CA MET A 82 -9.36 -0.42 -18.53
C MET A 82 -10.07 -0.11 -19.87
N CYS A 83 -10.66 1.08 -20.01
CA CYS A 83 -11.30 1.48 -21.26
C CYS A 83 -10.30 1.69 -22.41
N ALA A 84 -9.12 2.24 -22.12
CA ALA A 84 -8.07 2.44 -23.12
C ALA A 84 -7.56 1.11 -23.70
N LEU A 85 -7.49 0.07 -22.88
CA LEU A 85 -7.02 -1.27 -23.24
C LEU A 85 -8.14 -2.21 -23.72
N GLY A 86 -9.37 -1.72 -23.83
CA GLY A 86 -10.53 -2.49 -24.30
C GLY A 86 -11.03 -3.56 -23.32
N LEU A 87 -10.84 -3.33 -22.02
CA LEU A 87 -11.17 -4.25 -20.93
C LEU A 87 -12.52 -3.93 -20.27
N ASP A 88 -13.40 -3.20 -20.96
CA ASP A 88 -14.70 -2.74 -20.43
C ASP A 88 -15.56 -3.88 -19.87
N ARG A 89 -15.50 -5.06 -20.50
CA ARG A 89 -16.24 -6.26 -20.08
C ARG A 89 -15.90 -6.73 -18.66
N PHE A 90 -14.75 -6.31 -18.11
CA PHE A 90 -14.28 -6.67 -16.78
C PHE A 90 -14.51 -5.56 -15.74
N LEU A 91 -14.97 -4.37 -16.15
CA LEU A 91 -14.95 -3.17 -15.31
C LEU A 91 -15.64 -3.37 -13.94
N GLU A 92 -16.90 -3.79 -13.95
CA GLU A 92 -17.67 -4.00 -12.72
C GLU A 92 -17.03 -5.08 -11.83
N ARG A 93 -16.50 -6.13 -12.47
CA ARG A 93 -15.88 -7.25 -11.79
C ARG A 93 -14.58 -6.84 -11.10
N TRP A 94 -13.70 -6.12 -11.79
CA TRP A 94 -12.42 -5.67 -11.23
C TRP A 94 -12.61 -4.58 -10.19
N LEU A 95 -13.55 -3.65 -10.39
CA LEU A 95 -13.93 -2.68 -9.36
C LEU A 95 -14.47 -3.36 -8.10
N ALA A 96 -15.27 -4.42 -8.23
CA ALA A 96 -15.76 -5.19 -7.08
C ALA A 96 -14.66 -5.97 -6.33
N ALA A 97 -13.52 -6.23 -6.99
CA ALA A 97 -12.35 -6.86 -6.37
C ALA A 97 -11.34 -5.84 -5.83
N ALA A 98 -11.51 -4.56 -6.19
CA ALA A 98 -10.56 -3.51 -5.87
C ALA A 98 -10.56 -3.16 -4.38
N ARG A 99 -9.39 -2.79 -3.86
CA ARG A 99 -9.21 -2.41 -2.46
C ARG A 99 -8.55 -1.04 -2.34
N PRO A 100 -8.95 -0.23 -1.35
CA PRO A 100 -8.24 0.99 -1.04
C PRO A 100 -6.81 0.69 -0.58
N ALA A 101 -5.86 1.50 -1.03
CA ALA A 101 -4.45 1.37 -0.71
C ALA A 101 -3.78 2.74 -0.58
N LEU A 102 -2.58 2.73 -0.02
CA LEU A 102 -1.63 3.83 -0.12
C LEU A 102 -0.36 3.32 -0.81
N GLU A 103 -0.08 3.80 -2.01
CA GLU A 103 1.19 3.53 -2.69
C GLU A 103 2.32 4.24 -1.94
N LEU A 104 3.37 3.49 -1.60
CA LEU A 104 4.54 4.00 -0.90
C LEU A 104 5.61 4.40 -1.91
N LEU A 105 5.95 5.69 -1.94
CA LEU A 105 7.01 6.24 -2.78
C LEU A 105 8.23 6.58 -1.92
N ILE A 106 9.39 6.11 -2.37
CA ILE A 106 10.69 6.49 -1.79
C ILE A 106 11.00 7.92 -2.28
N GLY A 107 10.93 8.88 -1.36
CA GLY A 107 11.28 10.27 -1.64
C GLY A 107 12.78 10.53 -1.53
N ASP A 108 13.14 11.81 -1.51
CA ASP A 108 14.53 12.25 -1.36
C ASP A 108 15.15 11.81 -0.03
N ALA A 109 16.47 11.66 -0.04
CA ALA A 109 17.26 11.50 1.17
C ALA A 109 17.14 12.76 2.03
N ILE A 110 17.05 12.57 3.34
CA ILE A 110 16.94 13.64 4.33
C ILE A 110 18.00 13.48 5.40
N ASP A 111 18.34 14.57 6.09
CA ASP A 111 19.23 14.50 7.24
C ASP A 111 18.48 13.97 8.47
N ASP A 112 17.25 14.47 8.66
CA ASP A 112 16.40 14.11 9.79
C ASP A 112 14.90 14.34 9.47
N ALA A 113 14.03 13.66 10.20
CA ALA A 113 12.58 13.85 10.22
C ALA A 113 12.11 14.19 11.64
N PRO A 114 10.96 14.87 11.82
CA PRO A 114 10.35 15.01 13.14
C PRO A 114 10.13 13.65 13.82
N ILE A 115 10.27 13.59 15.14
CA ILE A 115 9.96 12.39 15.92
C ILE A 115 8.52 11.94 15.64
N GLY A 116 8.36 10.63 15.37
CA GLY A 116 7.09 9.99 15.05
C GLY A 116 6.69 10.12 13.58
N ALA A 117 7.37 10.90 12.75
CA ALA A 117 6.99 11.07 11.35
C ALA A 117 7.28 9.83 10.51
N SER A 118 6.46 9.58 9.48
CA SER A 118 6.69 8.51 8.52
C SER A 118 8.01 8.70 7.77
N ARG A 119 8.84 7.66 7.72
CA ARG A 119 10.11 7.65 6.96
C ARG A 119 10.57 6.24 6.64
N LEU A 120 11.49 6.14 5.69
CA LEU A 120 12.25 4.94 5.41
C LEU A 120 13.66 5.09 5.98
N TRP A 121 14.14 4.04 6.64
CA TRP A 121 15.49 3.92 7.21
C TRP A 121 15.94 5.05 8.15
N GLY A 122 17.25 5.14 8.40
CA GLY A 122 17.86 5.99 9.42
C GLY A 122 17.83 5.33 10.80
N ASP A 123 17.60 6.14 11.81
CA ASP A 123 17.46 5.71 13.20
C ASP A 123 15.96 5.74 13.55
N PRO A 124 15.38 4.71 14.20
CA PRO A 124 13.96 4.66 14.54
C PRO A 124 13.58 5.58 15.70
N ASP A 125 12.31 5.98 15.74
CA ASP A 125 11.70 6.55 16.96
C ASP A 125 11.03 5.43 17.75
N LEU A 126 11.44 5.24 19.00
CA LEU A 126 10.93 4.17 19.86
C LEU A 126 10.61 4.70 21.26
N PRO A 127 9.68 4.06 21.99
CA PRO A 127 9.51 4.35 23.40
C PRO A 127 10.81 4.13 24.20
N PRO A 128 11.05 4.91 25.27
CA PRO A 128 12.26 4.78 26.06
C PRO A 128 12.42 3.35 26.62
N GLY A 129 13.62 2.79 26.48
CA GLY A 129 13.93 1.44 26.97
C GLY A 129 13.41 0.30 26.10
N THR A 130 12.82 0.58 24.94
CA THR A 130 12.50 -0.44 23.94
C THR A 130 13.76 -1.21 23.56
N ALA A 131 13.73 -2.53 23.69
CA ALA A 131 14.82 -3.39 23.24
C ALA A 131 14.93 -3.33 21.71
N TRP A 132 16.16 -3.28 21.19
CA TRP A 132 16.40 -3.32 19.76
C TRP A 132 15.99 -4.70 19.21
N PRO A 133 15.16 -4.79 18.16
CA PRO A 133 14.75 -6.08 17.61
C PRO A 133 15.95 -6.90 17.09
N THR A 134 15.97 -8.19 17.40
CA THR A 134 16.98 -9.13 16.89
C THR A 134 16.36 -10.13 15.93
N LEU A 135 17.20 -10.96 15.30
CA LEU A 135 16.74 -12.05 14.46
C LEU A 135 15.71 -12.93 15.18
N ALA A 136 15.89 -13.22 16.48
CA ALA A 136 14.92 -13.96 17.27
C ALA A 136 13.49 -13.37 17.21
N ASP A 137 13.38 -12.04 17.19
CA ASP A 137 12.10 -11.34 17.06
C ASP A 137 11.54 -11.40 15.64
N CYS A 138 12.44 -11.28 14.65
CA CYS A 138 12.13 -11.27 13.22
C CYS A 138 11.69 -12.68 12.73
N ARG A 139 12.18 -13.75 13.38
CA ARG A 139 12.14 -15.13 12.88
C ARG A 139 10.92 -15.95 13.36
N ARG A 140 9.74 -15.42 13.10
CA ARG A 140 8.47 -16.06 13.50
C ARG A 140 8.05 -17.22 12.59
N TRP A 141 8.57 -17.28 11.34
CA TRP A 141 8.02 -18.11 10.26
C TRP A 141 9.05 -18.84 9.36
N GLU A 142 10.36 -18.68 9.60
CA GLU A 142 11.41 -19.27 8.74
C GLU A 142 11.90 -20.66 9.22
N PRO A 143 12.43 -21.51 8.31
CA PRO A 143 13.09 -22.76 8.69
C PRO A 143 14.38 -22.52 9.49
N ASP A 144 14.84 -23.54 10.23
CA ASP A 144 16.03 -23.55 11.09
C ASP A 144 17.37 -23.39 10.32
N ILE A 145 17.60 -22.25 9.68
CA ILE A 145 18.92 -21.78 9.22
C ILE A 145 19.77 -21.38 10.46
N PRO A 146 21.01 -21.85 10.62
CA PRO A 146 21.79 -21.58 11.82
C PRO A 146 22.43 -20.18 11.78
N LEU A 147 21.62 -19.14 12.00
CA LEU A 147 22.04 -17.75 12.15
C LEU A 147 22.00 -17.33 13.63
N PRO A 148 22.87 -16.41 14.09
CA PRO A 148 22.87 -15.96 15.49
C PRO A 148 21.59 -15.19 15.82
N GLU A 149 20.80 -15.70 16.76
CA GLU A 149 19.49 -15.15 17.17
C GLU A 149 19.57 -13.74 17.77
N ASP A 150 20.72 -13.38 18.33
CA ASP A 150 21.02 -12.06 18.89
C ASP A 150 21.46 -11.04 17.83
N SER A 151 21.53 -11.43 16.55
CA SER A 151 21.88 -10.52 15.45
C SER A 151 20.85 -9.38 15.36
N PRO A 152 21.27 -8.11 15.50
CA PRO A 152 20.34 -6.97 15.44
C PRO A 152 19.72 -6.80 14.05
N CYS A 153 18.40 -6.59 13.99
CA CYS A 153 17.68 -6.28 12.76
C CYS A 153 17.99 -4.82 12.33
N GLN A 154 17.99 -4.56 11.02
CA GLN A 154 18.02 -3.22 10.41
C GLN A 154 16.69 -2.51 10.66
N PHE A 155 16.70 -1.19 10.88
CA PHE A 155 15.48 -0.38 10.79
C PHE A 155 15.12 -0.07 9.33
N VAL A 156 13.88 -0.39 8.92
CA VAL A 156 13.41 -0.29 7.53
C VAL A 156 12.47 0.87 7.33
N ALA A 157 11.43 0.99 8.16
CA ALA A 157 10.42 2.01 8.00
C ALA A 157 9.71 2.33 9.32
N GLN A 158 9.18 3.53 9.44
CA GLN A 158 8.10 3.81 10.38
C GLN A 158 6.99 4.60 9.70
N LEU A 159 5.75 4.40 10.15
CA LEU A 159 4.56 5.04 9.60
C LEU A 159 3.70 5.65 10.71
N ASP A 160 3.45 6.96 10.63
CA ASP A 160 2.56 7.72 11.50
C ASP A 160 1.10 7.44 11.15
N LEU A 161 0.42 6.61 11.95
CA LEU A 161 -0.95 6.22 11.66
C LEU A 161 -1.93 7.40 11.72
N ALA A 162 -1.65 8.45 12.51
CA ALA A 162 -2.49 9.65 12.55
C ALA A 162 -2.37 10.48 11.27
N ALA A 163 -1.19 10.50 10.64
CA ALA A 163 -1.03 11.09 9.31
C ALA A 163 -1.76 10.26 8.24
N LEU A 164 -1.63 8.93 8.29
CA LEU A 164 -2.29 8.01 7.34
C LEU A 164 -3.82 8.11 7.45
N ALA A 165 -4.38 8.18 8.67
CA ALA A 165 -5.83 8.24 8.94
C ALA A 165 -6.54 9.46 8.30
N ARG A 166 -5.78 10.46 7.81
CA ARG A 166 -6.33 11.57 7.02
C ARG A 166 -6.81 11.13 5.64
N SER A 167 -6.31 10.02 5.13
CA SER A 167 -6.75 9.39 3.90
C SER A 167 -7.92 8.43 4.14
N PRO A 168 -9.03 8.54 3.39
CA PRO A 168 -10.10 7.54 3.40
C PRO A 168 -9.65 6.11 3.07
N ALA A 169 -8.51 5.96 2.38
CA ALA A 169 -7.96 4.66 2.02
C ALA A 169 -7.40 3.90 3.23
N ALA A 170 -6.92 4.62 4.25
CA ALA A 170 -6.32 4.05 5.45
C ALA A 170 -7.31 3.83 6.61
N ARG A 171 -8.62 4.00 6.38
CA ARG A 171 -9.66 3.96 7.44
C ARG A 171 -9.74 2.63 8.21
N ALA A 172 -9.14 1.56 7.68
CA ALA A 172 -9.09 0.25 8.33
C ALA A 172 -7.94 0.14 9.36
N LEU A 173 -6.95 1.04 9.32
CA LEU A 173 -5.86 1.10 10.29
C LEU A 173 -6.34 1.81 11.57
N PRO A 174 -5.67 1.58 12.71
CA PRO A 174 -5.81 2.42 13.90
C PRO A 174 -5.65 3.90 13.55
N ALA A 175 -6.42 4.76 14.23
CA ALA A 175 -6.45 6.20 13.94
C ALA A 175 -5.19 6.95 14.41
N GLU A 176 -4.39 6.32 15.27
CA GLU A 176 -3.18 6.89 15.87
C GLU A 176 -2.16 5.80 16.20
N GLY A 177 -0.94 6.24 16.54
CA GLY A 177 0.19 5.39 16.87
C GLY A 177 1.25 5.34 15.78
N LEU A 178 2.29 4.54 16.03
CA LEU A 178 3.43 4.36 15.14
C LEU A 178 3.58 2.88 14.79
N LEU A 179 3.66 2.60 13.50
CA LEU A 179 4.03 1.27 13.01
C LEU A 179 5.49 1.28 12.59
N SER A 180 6.34 0.48 13.23
CA SER A 180 7.78 0.40 12.95
C SER A 180 8.14 -0.97 12.41
N LEU A 181 8.85 -0.99 11.28
CA LEU A 181 9.34 -2.18 10.60
C LEU A 181 10.86 -2.30 10.76
N PHE A 182 11.28 -3.48 11.18
CA PHE A 182 12.65 -3.93 11.23
C PHE A 182 12.81 -5.18 10.37
N ALA A 183 14.02 -5.43 9.88
CA ALA A 183 14.31 -6.62 9.08
C ALA A 183 15.69 -7.18 9.38
N HIS A 184 15.84 -8.49 9.21
CA HIS A 184 17.14 -9.12 9.20
C HIS A 184 17.30 -9.90 7.90
N HIS A 185 18.40 -9.65 7.19
CA HIS A 185 18.76 -10.34 5.97
C HIS A 185 20.18 -10.86 6.03
N ASP A 186 20.42 -12.00 5.37
CA ASP A 186 21.75 -12.58 5.18
C ASP A 186 21.89 -13.03 3.72
N TRP A 187 22.77 -12.36 2.96
CA TRP A 187 22.95 -12.62 1.52
C TRP A 187 23.62 -13.97 1.24
N GLN A 188 24.36 -14.53 2.19
CA GLN A 188 25.07 -15.80 2.00
C GLN A 188 24.12 -16.99 2.04
N THR A 189 23.12 -16.93 2.92
CA THR A 189 22.12 -17.97 3.13
C THR A 189 20.83 -17.71 2.38
N GLY A 190 20.58 -16.46 1.98
CA GLY A 190 19.30 -16.03 1.39
C GLY A 190 18.16 -15.92 2.41
N SER A 191 18.46 -15.90 3.71
CA SER A 191 17.46 -15.71 4.78
C SER A 191 17.01 -14.26 4.86
N SER A 192 15.71 -14.01 5.03
CA SER A 192 15.16 -12.65 5.08
C SER A 192 13.89 -12.61 5.90
N SER A 193 13.99 -12.04 7.10
CA SER A 193 12.92 -11.98 8.10
C SER A 193 12.55 -10.53 8.42
N ALA A 194 11.32 -10.33 8.90
CA ALA A 194 10.77 -9.02 9.25
C ALA A 194 10.15 -9.01 10.65
N CYS A 195 10.36 -7.92 11.39
CA CYS A 195 9.78 -7.63 12.71
C CYS A 195 8.97 -6.34 12.65
N LEU A 196 7.65 -6.44 12.76
CA LEU A 196 6.76 -5.30 12.89
C LEU A 196 6.45 -5.04 14.36
N ARG A 197 6.45 -3.77 14.75
CA ARG A 197 6.07 -3.30 16.08
C ARG A 197 5.04 -2.19 15.95
N TYR A 198 3.98 -2.28 16.74
CA TYR A 198 2.94 -1.25 16.82
C TYR A 198 2.97 -0.59 18.19
N PHE A 199 3.08 0.73 18.20
CA PHE A 199 2.97 1.55 19.39
C PHE A 199 1.69 2.37 19.30
N GLU A 200 0.78 2.22 20.27
CA GLU A 200 -0.53 2.89 20.27
C GLU A 200 -0.43 4.42 20.31
N SER A 201 0.72 4.98 20.73
CA SER A 201 0.95 6.42 20.82
C SER A 201 2.34 6.81 20.32
N THR A 202 2.45 8.03 19.80
CA THR A 202 3.72 8.68 19.45
C THR A 202 4.26 9.56 20.59
N GLU A 203 3.57 9.63 21.72
CA GLU A 203 4.00 10.40 22.89
C GLU A 203 5.23 9.78 23.55
N GLY A 204 6.22 10.62 23.88
CA GLY A 204 7.41 10.21 24.61
C GLY A 204 8.40 9.37 23.80
N LEU A 205 8.22 9.23 22.49
CA LEU A 205 9.18 8.57 21.61
C LEU A 205 10.53 9.31 21.61
N GLU A 206 11.61 8.55 21.52
CA GLU A 206 12.97 9.04 21.41
C GLU A 206 13.64 8.46 20.17
N ARG A 207 14.52 9.24 19.53
CA ARG A 207 15.36 8.73 18.45
C ARG A 207 16.40 7.78 19.03
N VAL A 208 16.34 6.51 18.65
CA VAL A 208 17.29 5.50 19.12
C VAL A 208 18.35 5.28 18.05
N PRO A 209 19.64 5.55 18.33
CA PRO A 209 20.72 5.29 17.37
C PRO A 209 20.72 3.83 16.93
N HIS A 210 20.92 3.61 15.63
CA HIS A 210 20.98 2.27 15.07
C HIS A 210 22.05 1.42 15.77
N ALA A 211 21.69 0.18 16.12
CA ALA A 211 22.66 -0.77 16.65
C ALA A 211 23.78 -1.05 15.63
N GLU A 212 24.97 -1.42 16.11
CA GLU A 212 26.00 -1.96 15.23
C GLU A 212 25.52 -3.31 14.68
N THR A 213 25.44 -3.43 13.35
CA THR A 213 24.89 -4.60 12.68
C THR A 213 25.86 -5.18 11.67
N HIS A 214 25.58 -6.42 11.24
CA HIS A 214 26.26 -7.00 10.08
C HIS A 214 26.11 -6.09 8.84
N PRO A 215 27.09 -5.99 7.92
CA PRO A 215 27.02 -5.12 6.76
C PRO A 215 25.73 -5.24 5.93
N ASP A 216 25.17 -6.44 5.84
CA ASP A 216 23.91 -6.73 5.14
C ASP A 216 22.71 -5.99 5.76
N ASN A 217 22.76 -5.73 7.07
CA ASN A 217 21.74 -5.10 7.89
C ASN A 217 22.16 -3.69 8.36
N ALA A 218 23.15 -3.09 7.71
CA ALA A 218 23.70 -1.80 8.10
C ALA A 218 22.66 -0.66 7.99
N ARG A 219 22.78 0.33 8.89
CA ARG A 219 22.00 1.57 8.83
C ARG A 219 22.08 2.19 7.44
N ARG A 220 20.92 2.55 6.87
CA ARG A 220 20.82 3.33 5.62
C ARG A 220 20.46 4.79 5.92
N PRO A 221 20.82 5.76 5.05
CA PRO A 221 20.36 7.13 5.18
C PRO A 221 18.83 7.20 5.20
N PRO A 222 18.22 8.10 5.99
CA PRO A 222 16.77 8.22 6.01
C PRO A 222 16.25 8.87 4.72
N HIS A 223 15.08 8.43 4.28
CA HIS A 223 14.36 8.98 3.14
C HIS A 223 12.92 9.35 3.54
N VAL A 224 12.36 10.35 2.85
CA VAL A 224 10.93 10.66 2.99
C VAL A 224 10.10 9.47 2.52
N ALA A 225 9.14 9.03 3.34
CA ALA A 225 8.09 8.11 2.92
C ALA A 225 6.87 8.90 2.45
N SER A 226 6.62 8.95 1.14
CA SER A 226 5.43 9.59 0.58
C SER A 226 4.36 8.55 0.29
N LEU A 227 3.11 8.83 0.68
CA LEU A 227 1.99 7.91 0.50
C LEU A 227 0.94 8.56 -0.41
N VAL A 228 0.55 7.83 -1.45
CA VAL A 228 -0.39 8.31 -2.47
C VAL A 228 -1.61 7.39 -2.50
N GLU A 229 -2.82 7.93 -2.40
CA GLU A 229 -4.02 7.09 -2.42
C GLU A 229 -4.17 6.35 -3.75
N ALA A 230 -4.59 5.09 -3.65
CA ALA A 230 -4.85 4.22 -4.78
C ALA A 230 -6.07 3.34 -4.52
N LEU A 231 -6.68 2.89 -5.62
CA LEU A 231 -7.67 1.83 -5.62
C LEU A 231 -7.11 0.71 -6.49
N THR A 232 -6.52 -0.29 -5.83
CA THR A 232 -5.74 -1.33 -6.50
C THR A 232 -6.59 -2.56 -6.75
N ILE A 233 -6.26 -3.33 -7.78
CA ILE A 233 -6.90 -4.60 -8.14
C ILE A 233 -5.94 -5.77 -7.88
N PRO A 234 -6.44 -6.97 -7.54
CA PRO A 234 -5.58 -8.12 -7.27
C PRO A 234 -4.93 -8.66 -8.56
N GLU A 235 -3.93 -9.52 -8.42
CA GLU A 235 -3.31 -10.19 -9.57
C GLU A 235 -4.33 -11.02 -10.38
N GLY A 236 -4.17 -10.98 -11.70
CA GLY A 236 -5.06 -11.60 -12.66
C GLY A 236 -4.61 -12.99 -13.13
N HIS A 237 -3.35 -13.36 -12.88
CA HIS A 237 -2.81 -14.65 -13.33
C HIS A 237 -3.07 -15.80 -12.34
N ALA A 238 -2.74 -15.60 -11.07
CA ALA A 238 -2.73 -16.64 -10.06
C ALA A 238 -2.79 -16.05 -8.64
N GLY A 239 -3.21 -16.89 -7.69
CA GLY A 239 -3.47 -16.50 -6.31
C GLY A 239 -4.95 -16.57 -5.93
N PRO A 240 -5.32 -16.14 -4.71
CA PRO A 240 -6.65 -16.38 -4.16
C PRO A 240 -7.76 -15.61 -4.87
N PHE A 241 -7.45 -14.58 -5.65
CA PHE A 241 -8.43 -13.69 -6.27
C PHE A 241 -8.67 -13.95 -7.77
N VAL A 242 -7.92 -14.85 -8.42
CA VAL A 242 -7.96 -15.04 -9.89
C VAL A 242 -9.35 -15.32 -10.45
N GLU A 243 -10.16 -16.13 -9.75
CA GLU A 243 -11.55 -16.42 -10.15
C GLU A 243 -12.41 -15.15 -10.18
N ARG A 244 -12.16 -14.23 -9.24
CA ARG A 244 -12.86 -12.94 -9.18
C ARG A 244 -12.43 -12.02 -10.31
N MET A 245 -11.24 -12.19 -10.89
CA MET A 245 -10.78 -11.37 -12.02
C MET A 245 -11.40 -11.82 -13.35
N GLY A 246 -11.78 -13.10 -13.46
CA GLY A 246 -12.54 -13.59 -14.62
C GLY A 246 -11.76 -13.72 -15.90
N ILE A 247 -10.44 -13.65 -15.82
CA ILE A 247 -9.55 -13.86 -16.96
C ILE A 247 -9.48 -15.37 -17.21
N GLU A 248 -9.66 -15.79 -18.46
CA GLU A 248 -9.61 -17.22 -18.80
C GLU A 248 -8.16 -17.73 -18.68
N PRO A 249 -7.94 -18.95 -18.14
CA PRO A 249 -6.60 -19.52 -18.08
C PRO A 249 -5.93 -19.57 -19.46
N GLY A 250 -4.76 -18.95 -19.58
CA GLY A 250 -4.01 -18.87 -20.84
C GLY A 250 -4.36 -17.67 -21.73
N ASP A 251 -5.26 -16.78 -21.32
CA ASP A 251 -5.50 -15.49 -21.99
C ASP A 251 -4.41 -14.48 -21.63
N TRP A 252 -3.20 -14.73 -22.16
CA TRP A 252 -2.00 -13.94 -21.87
C TRP A 252 -2.12 -12.47 -22.31
N ASP A 253 -2.85 -12.18 -23.39
CA ASP A 253 -3.09 -10.81 -23.84
C ASP A 253 -3.91 -10.01 -22.82
N THR A 254 -4.96 -10.61 -22.23
CA THR A 254 -5.69 -9.97 -21.14
C THR A 254 -4.83 -9.84 -19.87
N ILE A 255 -3.97 -10.82 -19.56
CA ILE A 255 -3.05 -10.76 -18.40
C ILE A 255 -2.03 -9.63 -18.55
N ASP A 256 -1.46 -9.44 -19.73
CA ASP A 256 -0.49 -8.36 -19.97
C ASP A 256 -1.16 -6.99 -19.83
N ARG A 257 -2.35 -6.81 -20.40
CA ARG A 257 -3.13 -5.56 -20.24
C ARG A 257 -3.58 -5.36 -18.80
N HIS A 258 -3.93 -6.42 -18.08
CA HIS A 258 -4.25 -6.36 -16.66
C HIS A 258 -3.10 -5.75 -15.85
N ARG A 259 -1.85 -6.16 -16.13
CA ARG A 259 -0.67 -5.60 -15.48
C ARG A 259 -0.51 -4.11 -15.74
N GLU A 260 -0.77 -3.64 -16.96
CA GLU A 260 -0.77 -2.20 -17.29
C GLU A 260 -1.84 -1.44 -16.49
N VAL A 261 -3.04 -2.00 -16.36
CA VAL A 261 -4.12 -1.44 -15.53
C VAL A 261 -3.72 -1.35 -14.06
N LEU A 262 -3.11 -2.40 -13.51
CA LEU A 262 -2.66 -2.46 -12.13
C LEU A 262 -1.64 -1.33 -11.85
N LEU A 263 -0.64 -1.15 -12.71
CA LEU A 263 0.34 -0.07 -12.61
C LEU A 263 -0.30 1.32 -12.69
N ALA A 264 -1.23 1.54 -13.62
CA ALA A 264 -1.89 2.83 -13.77
C ALA A 264 -2.75 3.21 -12.54
N SER A 265 -3.33 2.21 -11.87
CA SER A 265 -4.17 2.39 -10.69
C SER A 265 -3.40 2.72 -9.40
N GLY A 266 -2.07 2.62 -9.42
CA GLY A 266 -1.22 2.78 -8.23
C GLY A 266 -0.92 1.46 -7.51
N GLY A 267 -1.10 0.30 -8.16
CA GLY A 267 -0.62 -1.00 -7.70
C GLY A 267 0.90 -1.11 -7.90
N GLY A 268 1.66 -0.26 -7.21
CA GLY A 268 3.11 -0.32 -7.20
C GLY A 268 3.64 -1.59 -6.52
N VAL A 269 4.96 -1.70 -6.41
CA VAL A 269 5.59 -2.79 -5.67
C VAL A 269 5.73 -2.50 -4.18
N LEU A 270 5.42 -1.27 -3.75
CA LEU A 270 5.50 -0.81 -2.36
C LEU A 270 4.18 -0.14 -1.97
N GLY A 271 3.70 -0.42 -0.76
CA GLY A 271 2.41 0.11 -0.35
C GLY A 271 1.97 -0.30 1.04
N VAL A 272 0.81 0.22 1.42
CA VAL A 272 0.09 -0.06 2.65
C VAL A 272 -1.35 -0.39 2.28
N LEU A 273 -1.88 -1.52 2.78
CA LEU A 273 -3.18 -2.07 2.38
C LEU A 273 -3.22 -2.49 0.89
N GLY A 274 -4.41 -2.74 0.37
CA GLY A 274 -4.61 -2.97 -1.06
C GLY A 274 -4.09 -4.30 -1.59
N HIS A 275 -3.54 -4.21 -2.80
CA HIS A 275 -3.02 -5.28 -3.65
C HIS A 275 -1.77 -4.76 -4.34
N ASP A 276 -0.64 -4.80 -3.64
CA ASP A 276 0.65 -4.42 -4.19
C ASP A 276 1.19 -5.53 -5.10
N ARG A 277 1.94 -5.12 -6.13
CA ARG A 277 2.57 -6.02 -7.08
C ARG A 277 3.79 -6.70 -6.47
N MET A 278 4.01 -7.96 -6.82
CA MET A 278 5.28 -8.67 -6.66
C MET A 278 6.14 -8.60 -7.93
N THR A 279 7.46 -8.67 -7.79
CA THR A 279 8.38 -8.63 -8.95
C THR A 279 8.47 -9.99 -9.63
N SER A 280 8.29 -11.07 -8.87
CA SER A 280 8.17 -12.43 -9.37
C SER A 280 7.06 -13.24 -8.65
N GLY A 281 6.61 -14.32 -9.28
CA GLY A 281 5.63 -15.24 -8.70
C GLY A 281 4.17 -14.83 -8.87
N ASP A 282 3.31 -15.49 -8.08
CA ASP A 282 1.86 -15.28 -8.02
C ASP A 282 1.52 -14.33 -6.86
N ASP A 283 0.27 -13.84 -6.79
CA ASP A 283 -0.18 -13.05 -5.63
C ASP A 283 0.07 -13.82 -4.32
N PRO A 284 0.95 -13.32 -3.45
CA PRO A 284 1.38 -14.06 -2.27
C PRO A 284 0.38 -13.97 -1.10
N THR A 285 -0.76 -13.29 -1.29
CA THR A 285 -1.78 -13.19 -0.26
C THR A 285 -2.30 -14.60 0.09
N PRO A 286 -2.27 -15.04 1.36
CA PRO A 286 -2.62 -16.42 1.71
C PRO A 286 -4.08 -16.80 1.44
N GLY A 287 -5.00 -15.83 1.48
CA GLY A 287 -6.42 -16.09 1.33
C GLY A 287 -7.26 -14.84 1.08
N LYS A 288 -8.54 -15.04 0.74
CA LYS A 288 -9.49 -13.95 0.43
C LYS A 288 -9.83 -13.07 1.65
N ASP A 289 -9.60 -13.58 2.86
CA ASP A 289 -9.80 -12.94 4.17
C ASP A 289 -8.51 -12.31 4.73
N TRP A 290 -7.49 -12.17 3.90
CA TRP A 290 -6.24 -11.50 4.23
C TRP A 290 -6.13 -10.15 3.52
N THR A 291 -5.36 -9.26 4.14
CA THR A 291 -4.99 -7.96 3.61
C THR A 291 -3.47 -7.81 3.67
N ARG A 292 -2.88 -7.30 2.58
CA ARG A 292 -1.49 -6.87 2.52
C ARG A 292 -1.33 -5.66 3.43
N LEU A 293 -0.63 -5.79 4.56
CA LEU A 293 -0.48 -4.68 5.49
C LEU A 293 0.51 -3.64 4.97
N LEU A 294 1.69 -4.12 4.61
CA LEU A 294 2.84 -3.32 4.28
C LEU A 294 3.72 -4.08 3.30
N THR A 295 4.10 -3.41 2.22
CA THR A 295 5.08 -3.88 1.25
C THR A 295 6.21 -2.87 1.22
N ALA A 296 7.39 -3.25 1.71
CA ALA A 296 8.46 -2.30 2.03
C ALA A 296 9.82 -2.79 1.51
N PRO A 297 10.67 -1.88 0.98
CA PRO A 297 11.98 -2.22 0.48
C PRO A 297 13.01 -2.25 1.62
N LEU A 298 13.96 -3.18 1.56
CA LEU A 298 15.08 -3.26 2.52
C LEU A 298 16.06 -2.08 2.37
N ASP A 299 16.18 -1.53 1.16
CA ASP A 299 17.14 -0.48 0.82
C ASP A 299 16.62 0.49 -0.28
N PRO A 300 17.27 1.65 -0.49
CA PRO A 300 16.81 2.67 -1.47
C PRO A 300 16.71 2.22 -2.92
N HIS A 301 17.42 1.16 -3.32
CA HIS A 301 17.32 0.57 -4.65
C HIS A 301 16.27 -0.54 -4.72
N ALA A 302 15.56 -0.79 -3.62
CA ALA A 302 14.55 -1.85 -3.50
C ALA A 302 15.08 -3.19 -4.00
N THR A 303 16.32 -3.56 -3.64
CA THR A 303 16.92 -4.83 -4.09
C THR A 303 16.23 -6.04 -3.50
N LEU A 304 15.63 -5.87 -2.31
CA LEU A 304 14.82 -6.85 -1.63
C LEU A 304 13.55 -6.16 -1.11
N ILE A 305 12.40 -6.79 -1.29
CA ILE A 305 11.11 -6.25 -0.86
C ILE A 305 10.39 -7.27 0.03
N HIS A 306 10.00 -6.84 1.23
CA HIS A 306 9.20 -7.63 2.15
C HIS A 306 7.72 -7.40 1.91
N HIS A 307 6.98 -8.50 1.92
CA HIS A 307 5.54 -8.52 1.72
C HIS A 307 4.87 -9.02 3.00
N LEU A 308 4.27 -8.12 3.77
CA LEU A 308 3.60 -8.45 5.02
C LEU A 308 2.08 -8.47 4.83
N ALA A 309 1.42 -9.49 5.37
CA ALA A 309 -0.04 -9.60 5.36
C ALA A 309 -0.58 -9.98 6.74
N LEU A 310 -1.83 -9.65 7.01
CA LEU A 310 -2.56 -10.12 8.19
C LEU A 310 -3.99 -10.47 7.81
N ARG A 311 -4.70 -11.16 8.70
CA ARG A 311 -6.12 -11.43 8.52
C ARG A 311 -6.92 -10.15 8.69
N ASP A 312 -8.01 -10.03 7.94
CA ASP A 312 -8.92 -8.89 8.03
C ASP A 312 -9.53 -8.76 9.43
N ALA A 313 -9.64 -9.86 10.18
CA ALA A 313 -10.10 -9.87 11.56
C ALA A 313 -9.11 -9.16 12.51
N ASP A 314 -7.82 -9.45 12.36
CA ASP A 314 -6.75 -8.88 13.19
C ASP A 314 -6.59 -7.38 12.86
N LEU A 315 -6.70 -7.01 11.58
CA LEU A 315 -6.71 -5.61 11.16
C LEU A 315 -7.85 -4.82 11.82
N ARG A 316 -9.07 -5.36 11.81
CA ARG A 316 -10.23 -4.73 12.48
C ARG A 316 -10.07 -4.66 14.00
N ALA A 317 -9.35 -5.60 14.60
CA ALA A 317 -9.08 -5.62 16.03
C ALA A 317 -7.91 -4.69 16.42
N GLY A 318 -7.18 -4.12 15.46
CA GLY A 318 -5.98 -3.33 15.72
C GLY A 318 -4.76 -4.17 16.09
N GLU A 319 -4.80 -5.49 15.90
CA GLU A 319 -3.74 -6.44 16.23
C GLU A 319 -2.68 -6.50 15.12
N LEU A 320 -2.07 -5.36 14.79
CA LEU A 320 -1.17 -5.22 13.64
C LEU A 320 0.09 -6.12 13.71
N GLU A 321 0.48 -6.54 14.91
CA GLU A 321 1.62 -7.44 15.12
C GLU A 321 1.31 -8.93 14.82
N ASN A 322 0.05 -9.28 14.55
CA ASN A 322 -0.35 -10.62 14.10
C ASN A 322 -0.19 -10.80 12.58
N TYR A 323 0.90 -10.27 12.03
CA TYR A 323 1.23 -10.37 10.61
C TYR A 323 2.02 -11.65 10.29
N GLU A 324 2.01 -12.00 9.01
CA GLU A 324 2.88 -12.99 8.38
C GLU A 324 3.73 -12.31 7.30
N LEU A 325 4.99 -12.72 7.19
CA LEU A 325 5.83 -12.42 6.03
C LEU A 325 5.46 -13.42 4.94
N VAL A 326 4.66 -13.00 3.98
CA VAL A 326 4.06 -13.88 2.97
C VAL A 326 4.89 -14.02 1.72
N TRP A 327 5.79 -13.07 1.47
CA TRP A 327 6.71 -13.12 0.33
C TRP A 327 7.95 -12.24 0.55
N VAL A 328 9.02 -12.61 -0.17
CA VAL A 328 10.24 -11.83 -0.27
C VAL A 328 10.67 -11.80 -1.73
N ASP A 329 10.64 -10.62 -2.33
CA ASP A 329 11.20 -10.43 -3.68
C ASP A 329 12.70 -10.20 -3.56
N PHE A 330 13.51 -11.02 -4.25
CA PHE A 330 14.97 -10.93 -4.28
C PHE A 330 15.53 -10.32 -5.58
N ASP A 331 14.66 -10.10 -6.56
CA ASP A 331 14.98 -9.53 -7.87
C ASP A 331 14.75 -8.01 -7.94
N GLY A 332 14.16 -7.43 -6.90
CA GLY A 332 13.97 -5.99 -6.72
C GLY A 332 12.98 -5.34 -7.68
N ALA A 333 12.68 -4.06 -7.42
CA ALA A 333 11.68 -3.25 -8.14
C ALA A 333 12.08 -2.86 -9.57
#